data_AF-Q07GM6-F1
#
_entry.id   AF-Q07GM6-F1
#
_cell.length_a   1.000
_cell.length_b   1.000
_cell.length_c   1.000
_cell.angle_alpha   90.00
_cell.angle_beta   90.00
_cell.angle_gamma   90.00
#
_symmetry.space_group_name_H-M   'P 1'
#
loop_
_entity.id
_entity.type
_entity.pdbx_description
1 polymer ?
#
loop_
_entity_poly.entity_id
_entity_poly.type
_entity_poly.pdbx_seq_one_letter_code
_entity_poly.pdbx_strand_id
1 'polypeptide(L)'
;MWPGVSEPVEGAHLRVLSLGAGVQSTTLALMAAHGEIGPMPDAAIFADAGWEPAGVMEHLNWLKGANVLPYPIHHVQAIDLRAAITARAAGDEGRFVSIPYFLANGGMGRRQCTNEAKIVPVRREIRRLLGLKPRQHATGFKVEQWIGFSTDEMQRMAVSRDKWITNRFPLIERRMSRGDCHAWLDRHGYPCPPKSACIGCPYRSDERWKQMRDHDPVSFAEAVALDHGLRAGGTNGAMQHQEFMHRSCVPLAEVDFDARTGGAQASFLDQCGGVCGT
;
A
#
# COMPACT_ATOMS: atom_id res chain seq x y z
N MET A 1 11.88 -18.66 13.85
CA MET A 1 12.93 -18.72 12.80
C MET A 1 12.46 -17.80 11.69
N TRP A 2 13.07 -16.62 11.58
CA TRP A 2 12.74 -15.67 10.52
C TRP A 2 12.94 -16.38 9.17
N PRO A 3 12.03 -16.26 8.19
CA PRO A 3 12.37 -16.69 6.85
C PRO A 3 13.61 -15.89 6.46
N GLY A 4 14.74 -16.60 6.39
CA GLY A 4 16.07 -16.01 6.27
C GLY A 4 16.09 -14.95 5.18
N VAL A 5 16.87 -13.90 5.44
CA VAL A 5 17.25 -12.88 4.46
C VAL A 5 17.32 -13.51 3.08
N SER A 6 16.42 -13.10 2.18
CA SER A 6 16.14 -13.84 0.94
C SER A 6 17.24 -13.56 -0.06
N GLU A 7 17.99 -14.58 -0.44
CA GLU A 7 18.85 -14.50 -1.62
C GLU A 7 18.00 -14.43 -2.90
N PRO A 8 18.58 -14.01 -4.04
CA PRO A 8 17.92 -14.10 -5.31
C PRO A 8 17.42 -15.52 -5.63
N VAL A 9 16.21 -15.63 -6.19
CA VAL A 9 15.66 -16.89 -6.69
C VAL A 9 16.37 -17.26 -7.98
N GLU A 10 17.19 -18.30 -7.92
CA GLU A 10 17.86 -18.87 -9.08
C GLU A 10 16.85 -19.47 -10.07
N GLY A 11 17.03 -19.16 -11.36
CA GLY A 11 16.13 -19.60 -12.42
C GLY A 11 14.69 -19.10 -12.26
N ALA A 12 14.47 -17.94 -11.62
CA ALA A 12 13.16 -17.30 -11.64
C ALA A 12 12.73 -17.05 -13.09
N HIS A 13 11.52 -17.50 -13.42
CA HIS A 13 10.89 -17.29 -14.72
C HIS A 13 10.43 -15.85 -14.90
N LEU A 14 10.19 -15.14 -13.79
CA LEU A 14 9.78 -13.74 -13.77
C LEU A 14 10.21 -13.11 -12.43
N ARG A 15 10.79 -11.91 -12.49
CA ARG A 15 11.13 -11.05 -11.35
C ARG A 15 10.30 -9.78 -11.43
N VAL A 16 9.50 -9.52 -10.40
CA VAL A 16 8.61 -8.35 -10.37
C VAL A 16 8.82 -7.53 -9.11
N LEU A 17 8.83 -6.21 -9.27
CA LEU A 17 8.74 -5.29 -8.15
C LEU A 17 7.28 -4.96 -7.84
N SER A 18 6.84 -5.23 -6.60
CA SER A 18 5.59 -4.68 -6.08
C SER A 18 5.78 -3.20 -5.77
N LEU A 19 5.36 -2.33 -6.71
CA LEU A 19 5.63 -0.90 -6.66
C LEU A 19 4.47 -0.17 -5.98
N GLY A 20 4.77 0.47 -4.85
CA GLY A 20 3.83 1.36 -4.15
C GLY A 20 4.00 2.84 -4.47
N ALA A 21 4.98 3.22 -5.31
CA ALA A 21 5.35 4.61 -5.63
C ALA A 21 5.64 5.51 -4.40
N GLY A 22 5.94 4.90 -3.24
CA GLY A 22 6.43 5.60 -2.05
C GLY A 22 7.95 5.55 -1.96
N VAL A 23 8.51 6.11 -0.89
CA VAL A 23 9.96 6.25 -0.66
C VAL A 23 10.73 4.95 -0.86
N GLN A 24 10.38 3.89 -0.12
CA GLN A 24 11.16 2.63 -0.13
C GLN A 24 11.03 1.89 -1.46
N SER A 25 9.82 1.74 -2.02
CA SER A 25 9.63 1.05 -3.30
C SER A 25 10.24 1.83 -4.47
N THR A 26 10.27 3.17 -4.41
CA THR A 26 10.96 4.01 -5.39
C THR A 26 12.47 3.84 -5.29
N THR A 27 13.01 3.90 -4.07
CA THR A 27 14.43 3.67 -3.82
C THR A 27 14.84 2.30 -4.36
N LEU A 28 14.07 1.26 -4.04
CA LEU A 28 14.33 -0.09 -4.52
C LEU A 28 14.30 -0.18 -6.06
N ALA A 29 13.35 0.47 -6.72
CA ALA A 29 13.29 0.50 -8.18
C ALA A 29 14.53 1.16 -8.80
N LEU A 30 14.90 2.33 -8.27
CA LEU A 30 16.03 3.10 -8.78
C LEU A 30 17.37 2.39 -8.47
N MET A 31 17.54 1.81 -7.28
CA MET A 31 18.72 0.99 -6.98
C MET A 31 18.87 -0.20 -7.93
N ALA A 32 17.75 -0.82 -8.36
CA ALA A 32 17.79 -1.84 -9.41
C ALA A 32 18.24 -1.25 -10.75
N ALA A 33 17.74 -0.08 -11.13
CA ALA A 33 18.14 0.63 -12.35
C ALA A 33 19.62 1.05 -12.36
N HIS A 34 20.18 1.39 -11.18
CA HIS A 34 21.61 1.65 -10.99
C HIS A 34 22.47 0.39 -10.95
N GLY A 35 21.87 -0.80 -11.04
CA GLY A 35 22.58 -2.08 -10.95
C GLY A 35 23.11 -2.39 -9.54
N GLU A 36 22.73 -1.60 -8.53
CA GLU A 36 23.13 -1.84 -7.16
C GLU A 36 22.45 -3.08 -6.60
N ILE A 37 21.18 -3.32 -6.90
CA ILE A 37 20.44 -4.50 -6.46
C ILE A 37 20.05 -5.33 -7.68
N GLY A 38 20.38 -6.61 -7.66
CA GLY A 38 20.06 -7.54 -8.73
C GLY A 38 19.73 -8.96 -8.26
N PRO A 39 19.42 -9.87 -9.18
CA PRO A 39 19.20 -9.64 -10.62
C PRO A 39 18.02 -8.69 -10.86
N MET A 40 18.15 -7.78 -11.83
CA MET A 40 17.17 -6.71 -12.08
C MET A 40 15.75 -7.26 -12.31
N PRO A 41 14.70 -6.56 -11.84
CA PRO A 41 13.32 -6.94 -12.16
C PRO A 41 13.05 -6.90 -13.67
N ASP A 42 12.24 -7.84 -14.15
CA ASP A 42 11.71 -7.83 -15.52
C ASP A 42 10.62 -6.78 -15.69
N ALA A 43 9.90 -6.46 -14.60
CA ALA A 43 8.91 -5.40 -14.55
C ALA A 43 8.62 -4.92 -13.13
N ALA A 44 8.00 -3.74 -13.01
CA ALA A 44 7.32 -3.29 -11.81
C ALA A 44 5.81 -3.34 -11.99
N ILE A 45 5.05 -3.56 -10.91
CA ILE A 45 3.59 -3.57 -10.94
C ILE A 45 3.07 -2.59 -9.89
N PHE A 46 2.32 -1.59 -10.34
CA PHE A 46 1.59 -0.64 -9.51
C PHE A 46 0.10 -0.98 -9.54
N ALA A 47 -0.47 -1.33 -8.39
CA ALA A 47 -1.90 -1.61 -8.27
C ALA A 47 -2.64 -0.35 -7.78
N ASP A 48 -3.45 0.22 -8.66
CA ASP A 48 -4.19 1.45 -8.43
C ASP A 48 -5.55 1.15 -7.79
N ALA A 49 -5.73 1.63 -6.56
CA ALA A 49 -6.96 1.47 -5.80
C ALA A 49 -8.08 2.44 -6.19
N GLY A 50 -7.87 3.28 -7.21
CA GLY A 50 -8.80 4.32 -7.66
C GLY A 50 -8.90 5.52 -6.71
N TRP A 51 -8.03 5.57 -5.69
CA TRP A 51 -8.12 6.58 -4.62
C TRP A 51 -6.74 7.00 -4.08
N GLU A 52 -5.75 6.99 -4.98
CA GLU A 52 -4.40 7.47 -4.71
C GLU A 52 -4.33 9.00 -4.84
N PRO A 53 -3.54 9.70 -4.00
CA PRO A 53 -3.34 11.14 -4.13
C PRO A 53 -2.71 11.53 -5.48
N ALA A 54 -3.05 12.71 -6.01
CA ALA A 54 -2.54 13.21 -7.30
C ALA A 54 -1.00 13.16 -7.40
N GLY A 55 -0.29 13.58 -6.34
CA GLY A 55 1.18 13.54 -6.32
C GLY A 55 1.75 12.12 -6.47
N VAL A 56 1.05 11.07 -6.01
CA VAL A 56 1.47 9.67 -6.22
C VAL A 56 1.39 9.30 -7.70
N MET A 57 0.35 9.76 -8.39
CA MET A 57 0.18 9.54 -9.83
C MET A 57 1.17 10.32 -10.67
N GLU A 58 1.47 11.56 -10.28
CA GLU A 58 2.54 12.38 -10.90
C GLU A 58 3.90 11.70 -10.73
N HIS A 59 4.22 11.21 -9.53
CA HIS A 59 5.46 10.48 -9.26
C HIS A 59 5.54 9.16 -10.03
N LEU A 60 4.42 8.43 -10.14
CA LEU A 60 4.33 7.22 -10.96
C LEU A 60 4.59 7.53 -12.44
N ASN A 61 4.05 8.63 -12.95
CA ASN A 61 4.28 9.07 -14.34
C ASN A 61 5.74 9.47 -14.56
N TRP A 62 6.38 10.12 -13.58
CA TRP A 62 7.81 10.36 -13.61
C TRP A 62 8.62 9.06 -13.65
N LEU A 63 8.28 8.07 -12.81
CA LEU A 63 8.93 6.75 -12.83
C LEU A 63 8.76 6.00 -14.17
N LYS A 64 7.63 6.20 -14.85
CA LYS A 64 7.37 5.68 -16.22
C LYS A 64 8.08 6.49 -17.31
N GLY A 65 8.66 7.64 -16.96
CA GLY A 65 9.34 8.52 -17.90
C GLY A 65 10.50 7.83 -18.61
N ALA A 66 10.81 8.32 -19.80
CA ALA A 66 11.95 7.81 -20.56
C ALA A 66 13.23 7.92 -19.72
N ASN A 67 14.03 6.86 -19.72
CA ASN A 67 15.33 6.77 -19.04
C ASN A 67 15.30 6.78 -17.49
N VAL A 68 14.14 6.63 -16.84
CA VAL A 68 14.09 6.54 -15.36
C VAL A 68 14.25 5.11 -14.89
N LEU A 69 13.46 4.17 -15.43
CA LEU A 69 13.61 2.74 -15.16
C LEU A 69 13.87 1.98 -16.47
N PRO A 70 14.79 1.00 -16.48
CA PRO A 70 15.12 0.21 -17.66
C PRO A 70 14.13 -0.94 -17.92
N TYR A 71 13.07 -1.06 -17.11
CA TYR A 71 12.03 -2.07 -17.21
C TYR A 71 10.64 -1.44 -17.10
N PRO A 72 9.60 -2.05 -17.69
CA PRO A 72 8.26 -1.47 -17.72
C PRO A 72 7.60 -1.43 -16.33
N ILE A 73 6.70 -0.46 -16.15
CA ILE A 73 5.76 -0.42 -15.02
C ILE A 73 4.36 -0.77 -15.52
N HIS A 74 3.84 -1.92 -15.11
CA HIS A 74 2.45 -2.29 -15.31
C HIS A 74 1.57 -1.58 -14.27
N HIS A 75 0.83 -0.58 -14.73
CA HIS A 75 -0.21 0.09 -13.94
C HIS A 75 -1.51 -0.66 -14.14
N VAL A 76 -1.98 -1.32 -13.08
CA VAL A 76 -3.17 -2.18 -13.12
C VAL A 76 -4.25 -1.64 -12.20
N GLN A 77 -5.48 -1.61 -12.71
CA GLN A 77 -6.63 -1.19 -11.92
C GLN A 77 -7.02 -2.29 -10.93
N ALA A 78 -7.10 -1.92 -9.65
CA ALA A 78 -7.66 -2.75 -8.60
C ALA A 78 -9.17 -2.50 -8.44
N ILE A 79 -9.76 -3.00 -7.35
CA ILE A 79 -11.09 -2.52 -6.96
C ILE A 79 -10.99 -1.03 -6.60
N ASP A 80 -11.95 -0.24 -7.07
CA ASP A 80 -12.11 1.15 -6.63
C ASP A 80 -12.58 1.16 -5.18
N LEU A 81 -11.66 1.45 -4.25
CA LEU A 81 -11.97 1.45 -2.83
C LEU A 81 -12.99 2.54 -2.48
N ARG A 82 -12.92 3.71 -3.11
CA ARG A 82 -13.84 4.82 -2.87
C ARG A 82 -15.25 4.42 -3.24
N ALA A 83 -15.43 3.88 -4.46
CA ALA A 83 -16.73 3.42 -4.93
C ALA A 83 -17.30 2.31 -4.03
N ALA A 84 -16.46 1.36 -3.61
CA ALA A 84 -16.89 0.26 -2.72
C ALA A 84 -17.39 0.77 -1.34
N ILE A 85 -16.73 1.77 -0.76
CA ILE A 85 -17.14 2.35 0.53
C ILE A 85 -18.40 3.20 0.36
N THR A 86 -18.50 3.99 -0.71
CA THR A 86 -19.68 4.82 -0.99
C THR A 86 -20.92 3.95 -1.22
N ALA A 87 -20.80 2.86 -1.97
CA ALA A 87 -21.90 1.91 -2.19
C ALA A 87 -22.38 1.32 -0.86
N ARG A 88 -21.46 0.90 0.01
CA ARG A 88 -21.77 0.43 1.36
C ARG A 88 -22.49 1.48 2.20
N ALA A 89 -22.02 2.73 2.19
CA ALA A 89 -22.64 3.83 2.92
C ALA A 89 -24.08 4.10 2.44
N ALA A 90 -24.37 3.83 1.17
CA ALA A 90 -25.70 3.94 0.58
C ALA A 90 -26.63 2.73 0.84
N GLY A 91 -26.17 1.71 1.57
CA GLY A 91 -26.95 0.52 1.89
C GLY A 91 -26.96 -0.56 0.80
N ASP A 92 -26.03 -0.50 -0.17
CA ASP A 92 -25.85 -1.55 -1.18
C ASP A 92 -25.14 -2.78 -0.57
N GLU A 93 -25.68 -3.98 -0.81
CA GLU A 93 -25.11 -5.28 -0.41
C GLU A 93 -24.02 -5.79 -1.38
N GLY A 94 -23.55 -4.94 -2.29
CA GLY A 94 -22.43 -5.20 -3.17
C GLY A 94 -21.14 -5.66 -2.46
N ARG A 95 -20.11 -5.97 -3.25
CA ARG A 95 -18.87 -6.60 -2.76
C ARG A 95 -18.22 -5.81 -1.61
N PHE A 96 -18.33 -6.33 -0.40
CA PHE A 96 -17.81 -5.73 0.82
C PHE A 96 -16.28 -5.75 0.87
N VAL A 97 -15.66 -4.57 0.99
CA VAL A 97 -14.23 -4.43 1.32
C VAL A 97 -14.10 -3.69 2.63
N SER A 98 -13.64 -4.38 3.67
CA SER A 98 -13.40 -3.75 4.96
C SER A 98 -12.11 -2.93 4.94
N ILE A 99 -12.26 -1.61 5.12
CA ILE A 99 -11.18 -0.72 5.53
C ILE A 99 -11.18 -0.69 7.06
N PRO A 100 -10.01 -0.72 7.72
CA PRO A 100 -9.94 -0.79 9.17
C PRO A 100 -10.22 0.59 9.79
N TYR A 101 -11.44 1.11 9.66
CA TYR A 101 -11.83 2.36 10.31
C TYR A 101 -11.92 2.17 11.83
N PHE A 102 -11.75 3.27 12.58
CA PHE A 102 -11.86 3.27 14.04
C PHE A 102 -13.32 3.17 14.45
N LEU A 103 -13.59 2.43 15.52
CA LEU A 103 -14.94 2.21 16.02
C LEU A 103 -15.15 3.04 17.29
N ALA A 104 -16.39 3.49 17.52
CA ALA A 104 -16.76 4.26 18.71
C ALA A 104 -16.40 3.57 20.04
N ASN A 105 -16.29 2.23 20.05
CA ASN A 105 -15.90 1.44 21.21
C ASN A 105 -14.38 1.37 21.46
N GLY A 106 -13.58 2.15 20.72
CA GLY A 106 -12.13 2.14 20.78
C GLY A 106 -11.46 1.01 19.98
N GLY A 107 -12.25 0.16 19.31
CA GLY A 107 -11.75 -0.87 18.41
C GLY A 107 -11.41 -0.34 17.00
N MET A 108 -10.93 -1.24 16.15
CA MET A 108 -10.66 -0.93 14.74
C MET A 108 -11.16 -2.08 13.86
N GLY A 109 -11.76 -1.75 12.71
CA GLY A 109 -12.22 -2.74 11.74
C GLY A 109 -11.09 -3.63 11.22
N ARG A 110 -11.44 -4.76 10.61
CA ARG A 110 -10.44 -5.69 10.06
C ARG A 110 -9.88 -5.16 8.74
N ARG A 111 -8.56 -5.15 8.58
CA ARG A 111 -7.93 -4.70 7.34
C ARG A 111 -8.07 -5.75 6.22
N GLN A 112 -8.99 -5.52 5.29
CA GLN A 112 -9.13 -6.34 4.07
C GLN A 112 -8.64 -5.61 2.81
N CYS A 113 -8.57 -4.27 2.85
CA CYS A 113 -8.21 -3.44 1.69
C CYS A 113 -6.87 -3.80 1.04
N THR A 114 -5.84 -4.23 1.79
CA THR A 114 -4.54 -4.63 1.20
C THR A 114 -4.69 -5.82 0.25
N ASN A 115 -5.53 -6.80 0.61
CA ASN A 115 -5.70 -7.98 -0.21
C ASN A 115 -6.33 -7.63 -1.56
N GLU A 116 -7.47 -6.91 -1.50
CA GLU A 116 -8.26 -6.58 -2.67
C GLU A 116 -7.62 -5.47 -3.54
N ALA A 117 -7.00 -4.47 -2.91
CA ALA A 117 -6.45 -3.33 -3.62
C ALA A 117 -5.00 -3.53 -4.08
N LYS A 118 -4.24 -4.45 -3.46
CA LYS A 118 -2.80 -4.65 -3.77
C LYS A 118 -2.46 -6.09 -4.14
N ILE A 119 -2.76 -7.07 -3.28
CA ILE A 119 -2.30 -8.46 -3.48
C ILE A 119 -2.97 -9.11 -4.70
N VAL A 120 -4.30 -9.06 -4.77
CA VAL A 120 -5.09 -9.71 -5.84
C VAL A 120 -4.77 -9.13 -7.23
N PRO A 121 -4.76 -7.80 -7.44
CA PRO A 121 -4.42 -7.21 -8.74
C PRO A 121 -3.00 -7.51 -9.18
N VAL A 122 -2.02 -7.42 -8.26
CA VAL A 122 -0.62 -7.75 -8.58
C VAL A 122 -0.49 -9.22 -8.96
N ARG A 123 -1.10 -10.14 -8.21
CA ARG A 123 -1.08 -11.57 -8.54
C ARG A 123 -1.73 -11.85 -9.89
N ARG A 124 -2.85 -11.20 -10.20
CA ARG A 124 -3.52 -11.32 -11.51
C ARG A 124 -2.59 -10.89 -12.63
N GLU A 125 -1.86 -9.80 -12.44
CA GLU A 125 -0.91 -9.29 -13.43
C GLU A 125 0.30 -10.20 -13.61
N ILE A 126 0.88 -10.72 -12.51
CA ILE A 126 1.95 -11.73 -12.58
C ILE A 126 1.50 -12.93 -13.41
N ARG A 127 0.28 -13.43 -13.17
CA ARG A 127 -0.26 -14.57 -13.95
C ARG A 127 -0.41 -14.24 -15.43
N ARG A 128 -0.82 -13.01 -15.76
CA ARG A 128 -0.92 -12.52 -17.14
C ARG A 128 0.47 -12.48 -17.80
N LEU A 129 1.49 -11.97 -17.10
CA LEU A 129 2.87 -11.90 -17.57
C LEU A 129 3.49 -13.28 -17.81
N LEU A 130 3.12 -14.27 -16.99
CA LEU A 130 3.51 -15.66 -17.19
C LEU A 130 2.73 -16.37 -18.32
N GLY A 131 1.78 -15.71 -18.98
CA GLY A 131 0.95 -16.31 -20.03
C GLY A 131 -0.04 -17.37 -19.52
N LEU A 132 -0.35 -17.38 -18.22
CA LEU A 132 -1.28 -18.35 -17.64
C LEU A 132 -2.72 -18.06 -18.05
N LYS A 133 -3.42 -19.08 -18.56
CA LYS A 133 -4.85 -19.02 -18.86
C LYS A 133 -5.69 -18.85 -17.58
N PRO A 134 -6.92 -18.34 -17.67
CA PRO A 134 -7.84 -18.31 -16.54
C PRO A 134 -7.93 -19.69 -15.86
N ARG A 135 -7.84 -19.72 -14.53
CA ARG A 135 -7.88 -20.92 -13.68
C ARG A 135 -6.72 -21.92 -13.87
N GLN A 136 -5.77 -21.68 -14.78
CA GLN A 136 -4.60 -22.56 -14.96
C GLN A 136 -3.70 -22.53 -13.71
N HIS A 137 -3.27 -23.70 -13.24
CA HIS A 137 -2.31 -23.79 -12.15
C HIS A 137 -0.93 -23.28 -12.58
N ALA A 138 -0.26 -22.55 -11.69
CA ALA A 138 1.10 -22.03 -11.92
C ALA A 138 2.19 -23.07 -11.56
N THR A 139 1.89 -24.36 -11.73
CA THR A 139 2.80 -25.45 -11.39
C THR A 139 4.08 -25.34 -12.22
N GLY A 140 5.25 -25.44 -11.58
CA GLY A 140 6.56 -25.37 -12.23
C GLY A 140 7.10 -23.94 -12.42
N PHE A 141 6.26 -22.90 -12.29
CA PHE A 141 6.73 -21.52 -12.32
C PHE A 141 7.45 -21.14 -11.03
N LYS A 142 8.47 -20.30 -11.18
CA LYS A 142 9.19 -19.64 -10.09
C LYS A 142 9.15 -18.14 -10.32
N VAL A 143 8.50 -17.40 -9.45
CA VAL A 143 8.45 -15.94 -9.49
C VAL A 143 9.16 -15.38 -8.27
N GLU A 144 10.02 -14.41 -8.51
CA GLU A 144 10.59 -13.58 -7.45
C GLU A 144 9.81 -12.27 -7.38
N GLN A 145 9.24 -11.97 -6.21
CA GLN A 145 8.51 -10.72 -5.99
C GLN A 145 9.27 -9.85 -4.99
N TRP A 146 9.79 -8.72 -5.46
CA TRP A 146 10.45 -7.74 -4.61
C TRP A 146 9.42 -6.92 -3.85
N ILE A 147 9.62 -6.77 -2.55
CA ILE A 147 8.80 -5.94 -1.66
C ILE A 147 9.72 -4.93 -0.97
N GLY A 148 9.39 -3.64 -1.12
CA GLY A 148 10.17 -2.53 -0.55
C GLY A 148 9.95 -2.31 0.94
N PHE A 149 10.09 -3.34 1.78
CA PHE A 149 10.18 -3.16 3.23
C PHE A 149 11.63 -2.95 3.64
N SER A 150 11.86 -1.94 4.49
CA SER A 150 13.15 -1.63 5.12
C SER A 150 13.25 -2.24 6.52
N THR A 151 14.37 -2.05 7.19
CA THR A 151 14.64 -2.63 8.53
C THR A 151 13.61 -2.23 9.60
N ASP A 152 13.07 -1.01 9.53
CA ASP A 152 11.99 -0.50 10.40
C ASP A 152 10.61 -1.16 10.15
N GLU A 153 10.50 -1.95 9.08
CA GLU A 153 9.28 -2.66 8.68
C GLU A 153 9.46 -4.19 8.63
N MET A 154 10.54 -4.74 9.19
CA MET A 154 10.86 -6.17 9.14
C MET A 154 9.74 -7.07 9.67
N GLN A 155 9.00 -6.61 10.68
CA GLN A 155 7.82 -7.29 11.22
C GLN A 155 6.70 -7.52 10.19
N ARG A 156 6.72 -6.79 9.06
CA ARG A 156 5.75 -6.93 7.96
C ARG A 156 6.16 -8.01 6.96
N MET A 157 7.37 -8.56 7.05
CA MET A 157 7.82 -9.65 6.19
C MET A 157 6.93 -10.87 6.35
N ALA A 158 6.53 -11.45 5.24
CA ALA A 158 5.74 -12.66 5.21
C ALA A 158 6.15 -13.54 4.03
N VAL A 159 6.10 -14.85 4.24
CA VAL A 159 6.19 -15.82 3.15
C VAL A 159 4.95 -15.68 2.27
N SER A 160 5.15 -15.79 0.96
CA SER A 160 4.03 -15.80 0.01
C SER A 160 3.12 -17.00 0.29
N ARG A 161 1.80 -16.81 0.16
CA ARG A 161 0.83 -17.93 0.20
C ARG A 161 0.85 -18.75 -1.08
N ASP A 162 1.24 -18.12 -2.18
CA ASP A 162 1.37 -18.75 -3.48
C ASP A 162 2.76 -19.41 -3.55
N LYS A 163 2.81 -20.75 -3.48
CA LYS A 163 4.06 -21.54 -3.45
C LYS A 163 5.01 -21.30 -4.64
N TRP A 164 4.50 -20.73 -5.73
CA TRP A 164 5.23 -20.42 -6.95
C TRP A 164 5.78 -18.98 -6.96
N ILE A 165 5.50 -18.18 -5.93
CA ILE A 165 6.03 -16.83 -5.71
C ILE A 165 6.89 -16.86 -4.44
N THR A 166 8.11 -16.35 -4.53
CA THR A 166 8.98 -16.08 -3.38
C THR A 166 9.06 -14.57 -3.17
N ASN A 167 8.68 -14.12 -1.98
CA ASN A 167 8.83 -12.72 -1.58
C ASN A 167 10.30 -12.46 -1.22
N ARG A 168 10.91 -11.47 -1.85
CA ARG A 168 12.27 -11.01 -1.62
C ARG A 168 12.25 -9.60 -1.03
N PHE A 169 13.19 -9.28 -0.14
CA PHE A 169 13.18 -8.03 0.63
C PHE A 169 14.54 -7.30 0.55
N PRO A 170 14.91 -6.75 -0.63
CA PRO A 170 16.29 -6.32 -0.87
C PRO A 170 16.78 -5.18 0.00
N LEU A 171 15.90 -4.29 0.45
CA LEU A 171 16.29 -3.20 1.36
C LEU A 171 16.68 -3.75 2.74
N ILE A 172 16.04 -4.83 3.20
CA ILE A 172 16.40 -5.52 4.44
C ILE A 172 17.69 -6.33 4.25
N GLU A 173 17.86 -7.00 3.10
CA GLU A 173 19.15 -7.64 2.72
C GLU A 173 20.31 -6.62 2.80
N ARG A 174 20.06 -5.37 2.39
CA ARG A 174 21.00 -4.24 2.44
C ARG A 174 21.06 -3.53 3.79
N ARG A 175 20.28 -3.96 4.78
CA ARG A 175 20.15 -3.31 6.10
C ARG A 175 19.75 -1.83 6.06
N MET A 176 19.02 -1.42 5.02
CA MET A 176 18.55 -0.05 4.86
C MET A 176 17.28 0.17 5.68
N SER A 177 17.25 1.26 6.43
CA SER A 177 16.05 1.84 7.02
C SER A 177 15.30 2.74 6.03
N ARG A 178 14.10 3.18 6.38
CA ARG A 178 13.38 4.21 5.63
C ARG A 178 14.15 5.53 5.56
N GLY A 179 14.93 5.88 6.59
CA GLY A 179 15.83 7.04 6.60
C GLY A 179 16.96 6.89 5.57
N ASP A 180 17.55 5.70 5.48
CA ASP A 180 18.58 5.41 4.47
C ASP A 180 18.04 5.49 3.05
N CYS A 181 16.77 5.12 2.84
CA CYS A 181 16.10 5.29 1.55
C CYS A 181 15.99 6.77 1.17
N HIS A 182 15.58 7.63 2.10
CA HIS A 182 15.56 9.08 1.87
C HIS A 182 16.96 9.61 1.55
N ALA A 183 17.96 9.25 2.35
CA ALA A 183 19.34 9.69 2.13
C ALA A 183 19.91 9.18 0.79
N TRP A 184 19.56 7.96 0.37
CA TRP A 184 19.99 7.42 -0.92
C TRP A 184 19.40 8.21 -2.08
N LEU A 185 18.10 8.54 -2.04
CA LEU A 185 17.43 9.33 -3.07
C LEU A 185 18.03 10.74 -3.18
N ASP A 186 18.24 11.40 -2.03
CA ASP A 186 18.82 12.74 -1.95
C ASP A 186 20.23 12.78 -2.54
N ARG A 187 21.10 11.83 -2.17
CA ARG A 187 22.46 11.73 -2.71
C ARG A 187 22.52 11.55 -4.24
N HIS A 188 21.49 10.96 -4.84
CA HIS A 188 21.40 10.76 -6.28
C HIS A 188 20.61 11.88 -6.99
N GLY A 189 20.19 12.93 -6.27
CA GLY A 189 19.45 14.05 -6.83
C GLY A 189 18.03 13.70 -7.27
N TYR A 190 17.45 12.64 -6.72
CA TYR A 190 16.08 12.24 -7.03
C TYR A 190 15.05 13.03 -6.21
N PRO A 191 13.87 13.32 -6.78
CA PRO A 191 12.80 13.96 -6.02
C PRO A 191 12.35 13.04 -4.89
N CYS A 192 12.05 13.63 -3.72
CA CYS A 192 11.50 12.87 -2.61
C CYS A 192 10.08 12.37 -2.97
N PRO A 193 9.83 11.05 -3.00
CA PRO A 193 8.52 10.52 -3.34
C PRO A 193 7.45 10.96 -2.32
N PRO A 194 6.20 11.14 -2.76
CA PRO A 194 5.09 11.37 -1.84
C PRO A 194 4.82 10.13 -0.98
N LYS A 195 4.11 10.30 0.14
CA LYS A 195 3.64 9.17 0.95
C LYS A 195 2.43 8.53 0.27
N SER A 196 2.54 7.26 -0.14
CA SER A 196 1.54 6.56 -0.97
C SER A 196 0.40 5.89 -0.21
N ALA A 197 -0.21 6.63 0.73
CA ALA A 197 -1.46 6.19 1.35
C ALA A 197 -2.66 6.73 0.57
N CYS A 198 -3.67 5.87 0.33
CA CYS A 198 -4.94 6.27 -0.30
C CYS A 198 -5.67 7.32 0.54
N ILE A 199 -6.39 8.26 -0.10
CA ILE A 199 -6.95 9.49 0.50
C ILE A 199 -7.63 9.23 1.87
N GLY A 200 -8.57 8.28 1.97
CA GLY A 200 -9.22 7.94 3.24
C GLY A 200 -8.57 6.82 4.07
N CYS A 201 -7.26 6.65 4.02
CA CYS A 201 -6.57 5.65 4.85
C CYS A 201 -6.61 6.06 6.35
N PRO A 202 -7.16 5.22 7.25
CA PRO A 202 -7.22 5.53 8.68
C PRO A 202 -5.86 5.53 9.39
N TYR A 203 -4.83 4.96 8.76
CA TYR A 203 -3.47 4.95 9.30
C TYR A 203 -2.69 6.25 9.01
N ARG A 204 -3.33 7.37 8.68
CA ARG A 204 -2.64 8.66 8.60
C ARG A 204 -2.36 9.21 10.00
N SER A 205 -1.21 9.88 10.16
CA SER A 205 -0.91 10.63 11.39
C SER A 205 -1.61 11.98 11.38
N ASP A 206 -1.76 12.59 12.56
CA ASP A 206 -2.39 13.91 12.74
C ASP A 206 -1.68 14.98 11.88
N GLU A 207 -0.34 14.98 11.84
CA GLU A 207 0.47 15.86 10.98
C GLU A 207 0.13 15.69 9.49
N ARG A 208 -0.16 14.46 9.04
CA ARG A 208 -0.46 14.19 7.63
C ARG A 208 -1.88 14.55 7.26
N TRP A 209 -2.82 14.39 8.19
CA TRP A 209 -4.15 14.94 8.01
C TRP A 209 -4.12 16.46 7.95
N LYS A 210 -3.36 17.12 8.83
CA LYS A 210 -3.11 18.56 8.78
C LYS A 210 -2.50 18.99 7.45
N GLN A 211 -1.44 18.31 7.00
CA GLN A 211 -0.81 18.61 5.71
C GLN A 211 -1.80 18.51 4.55
N MET A 212 -2.67 17.50 4.54
CA MET A 212 -3.71 17.36 3.52
C MET A 212 -4.74 18.49 3.62
N ARG A 213 -5.23 18.81 4.83
CA ARG A 213 -6.15 19.93 5.06
C ARG A 213 -5.59 21.26 4.54
N ASP A 214 -4.31 21.53 4.83
CA ASP A 214 -3.69 22.83 4.58
C ASP A 214 -3.18 22.98 3.13
N HIS A 215 -2.76 21.88 2.47
CA HIS A 215 -2.10 21.93 1.16
C HIS A 215 -2.82 21.14 0.05
N ASP A 216 -3.79 20.30 0.38
CA ASP A 216 -4.62 19.55 -0.56
C ASP A 216 -6.09 19.51 -0.09
N PRO A 217 -6.75 20.69 -0.01
CA PRO A 217 -8.10 20.81 0.54
C PRO A 217 -9.13 20.02 -0.27
N VAL A 218 -8.85 19.72 -1.55
CA VAL A 218 -9.70 18.88 -2.40
C VAL A 218 -9.70 17.44 -1.88
N SER A 219 -8.54 16.81 -1.73
CA SER A 219 -8.45 15.46 -1.15
C SER A 219 -8.96 15.42 0.29
N PHE A 220 -8.74 16.48 1.07
CA PHE A 220 -9.27 16.55 2.43
C PHE A 220 -10.80 16.59 2.46
N ALA A 221 -11.42 17.41 1.60
CA ALA A 221 -12.88 17.47 1.49
C ALA A 221 -13.48 16.13 1.04
N GLU A 222 -12.83 15.40 0.13
CA GLU A 222 -13.24 14.05 -0.25
C GLU A 222 -13.17 13.06 0.93
N ALA A 223 -12.08 13.10 1.71
CA ALA A 223 -11.94 12.27 2.90
C ALA A 223 -13.04 12.58 3.93
N VAL A 224 -13.33 13.87 4.18
CA VAL A 224 -14.41 14.33 5.07
C VAL A 224 -15.77 13.84 4.59
N ALA A 225 -16.08 14.00 3.30
CA ALA A 225 -17.36 13.58 2.73
C ALA A 225 -17.59 12.06 2.93
N LEU A 226 -16.56 11.25 2.68
CA LEU A 226 -16.67 9.81 2.90
C LEU A 226 -16.75 9.47 4.39
N ASP A 227 -15.98 10.14 5.25
CA ASP A 227 -16.03 9.94 6.69
C ASP A 227 -17.45 10.20 7.23
N HIS A 228 -18.12 11.28 6.81
CA HIS A 228 -19.54 11.50 7.11
C HIS A 228 -20.44 10.36 6.60
N GLY A 229 -20.19 9.90 5.37
CA GLY A 229 -20.92 8.77 4.76
C GLY A 229 -20.84 7.48 5.57
N LEU A 230 -19.71 7.19 6.23
CA LEU A 230 -19.54 5.99 7.09
C LEU A 230 -20.58 5.92 8.21
N ARG A 231 -21.12 7.07 8.64
CA ARG A 231 -22.10 7.17 9.74
C ARG A 231 -23.52 7.41 9.26
N ALA A 232 -23.72 7.88 8.03
CA ALA A 232 -25.02 8.23 7.47
C ALA A 232 -25.97 7.02 7.36
N GLY A 233 -25.44 5.81 7.12
CA GLY A 233 -26.22 4.57 7.07
C GLY A 233 -26.53 3.94 8.44
N GLY A 234 -26.08 4.54 9.56
CA GLY A 234 -26.20 3.94 10.89
C GLY A 234 -25.34 2.68 11.08
N THR A 235 -25.62 1.92 12.13
CA THR A 235 -25.00 0.60 12.41
C THR A 235 -25.71 -0.48 11.59
N ASN A 236 -25.22 -0.79 10.39
CA ASN A 236 -25.75 -1.89 9.58
C ASN A 236 -25.40 -3.24 10.22
N GLY A 237 -26.43 -4.02 10.62
CA GLY A 237 -26.47 -5.45 10.98
C GLY A 237 -25.25 -6.09 11.67
N ALA A 238 -24.12 -6.18 10.96
CA ALA A 238 -22.87 -6.76 11.43
C ALA A 238 -21.93 -5.79 12.19
N MET A 239 -22.12 -4.48 12.05
CA MET A 239 -21.32 -3.47 12.76
C MET A 239 -22.16 -2.75 13.81
N GLN A 240 -21.86 -3.03 15.07
CA GLN A 240 -22.60 -2.49 16.22
C GLN A 240 -22.13 -1.08 16.64
N HIS A 241 -21.11 -0.53 15.98
CA HIS A 241 -20.50 0.74 16.35
C HIS A 241 -20.26 1.63 15.13
N GLN A 242 -20.39 2.94 15.34
CA GLN A 242 -20.07 3.94 14.33
C GLN A 242 -18.58 3.88 13.96
N GLU A 243 -18.29 4.08 12.67
CA GLU A 243 -16.94 4.14 12.11
C GLU A 243 -16.44 5.59 11.98
N PHE A 244 -15.15 5.77 12.19
CA PHE A 244 -14.41 7.02 12.08
C PHE A 244 -13.11 6.80 11.32
N MET A 245 -12.76 7.74 10.43
CA MET A 245 -11.46 7.73 9.77
C MET A 245 -10.30 8.08 10.70
N HIS A 246 -10.59 8.82 11.78
CA HIS A 246 -9.58 9.31 12.71
C HIS A 246 -9.60 8.56 14.04
N ARG A 247 -8.40 8.32 14.60
CA ARG A 247 -8.17 7.55 15.83
C ARG A 247 -8.79 8.13 17.10
N SER A 248 -9.15 9.42 17.08
CA SER A 248 -9.88 10.04 18.20
C SER A 248 -11.37 9.72 18.20
N CYS A 249 -11.87 8.96 17.21
CA CYS A 249 -13.28 8.63 17.06
C CYS A 249 -14.19 9.87 17.04
N VAL A 250 -13.73 10.93 16.38
CA VAL A 250 -14.52 12.14 16.08
C VAL A 250 -14.59 12.33 14.57
N PRO A 251 -15.64 12.97 14.03
CA PRO A 251 -15.72 13.29 12.61
C PRO A 251 -14.47 14.02 12.13
N LEU A 252 -13.95 13.65 10.96
CA LEU A 252 -12.66 14.14 10.46
C LEU A 252 -12.62 15.68 10.33
N ALA A 253 -13.76 16.30 9.99
CA ALA A 253 -13.91 17.75 9.91
C ALA A 253 -13.82 18.47 11.26
N GLU A 254 -14.10 17.76 12.36
CA GLU A 254 -14.12 18.30 13.73
C GLU A 254 -12.81 18.04 14.47
N VAL A 255 -11.86 17.34 13.85
CA VAL A 255 -10.55 17.10 14.46
C VAL A 255 -9.75 18.40 14.48
N ASP A 256 -9.44 18.86 15.69
CA ASP A 256 -8.46 19.93 15.89
C ASP A 256 -7.03 19.37 15.69
N PHE A 257 -6.49 19.47 14.49
CA PHE A 257 -5.13 19.04 14.19
C PHE A 257 -4.05 19.98 14.74
N ASP A 258 -4.41 21.21 15.10
CA ASP A 258 -3.46 22.23 15.55
C ASP A 258 -3.17 22.09 17.05
N ALA A 259 -4.18 21.74 17.84
CA ALA A 259 -4.01 21.34 19.24
C ALA A 259 -3.34 19.97 19.40
N ARG A 260 -3.40 19.11 18.36
CA ARG A 260 -2.86 17.75 18.39
C ARG A 260 -1.42 17.72 17.88
N THR A 261 -0.46 17.97 18.76
CA THR A 261 0.96 17.86 18.44
C THR A 261 1.41 16.39 18.30
N GLY A 262 1.97 16.02 17.15
CA GLY A 262 2.84 14.83 17.05
C GLY A 262 2.17 13.48 17.30
N GLY A 263 0.87 13.39 17.08
CA GLY A 263 0.12 12.15 17.19
C GLY A 263 0.76 10.99 16.43
N ALA A 264 1.29 9.99 17.15
CA ALA A 264 1.89 8.82 16.52
C ALA A 264 0.93 8.21 15.51
N GLN A 265 1.42 7.97 14.29
CA GLN A 265 0.70 7.15 13.33
C GLN A 265 0.26 5.89 14.06
N ALA A 266 -1.04 5.56 14.07
CA ALA A 266 -1.52 4.34 14.72
C ALA A 266 -0.64 3.19 14.25
N SER A 267 0.18 2.66 15.17
CA SER A 267 1.26 1.78 14.78
C SER A 267 0.62 0.47 14.36
N PHE A 268 1.01 -0.02 13.19
CA PHE A 268 0.60 -1.34 12.75
C PHE A 268 1.06 -2.44 13.72
N LEU A 269 1.98 -2.14 14.65
CA LEU A 269 2.40 -3.02 15.74
C LEU A 269 1.22 -3.43 16.66
N ASP A 270 0.21 -2.57 16.84
CA ASP A 270 -0.95 -2.87 17.70
C ASP A 270 -1.92 -3.90 17.07
N GLN A 271 -1.68 -4.33 15.82
CA GLN A 271 -2.48 -5.35 15.13
C GLN A 271 -1.72 -6.65 14.87
N CYS A 272 -0.48 -6.78 15.31
CA CYS A 272 0.38 -7.91 14.96
C CYS A 272 0.09 -9.21 15.75
N GLY A 273 -1.18 -9.44 16.13
CA GLY A 273 -1.71 -10.78 16.43
C GLY A 273 -2.30 -11.48 15.21
N GLY A 274 -2.51 -10.76 14.09
CA GLY A 274 -3.08 -11.30 12.87
C GLY A 274 -2.04 -11.46 11.78
N VAL A 275 -1.71 -12.71 11.43
CA VAL A 275 -1.06 -13.05 10.15
C VAL A 275 -1.73 -12.23 9.06
N CYS A 276 -0.96 -11.46 8.29
CA CYS A 276 -1.50 -10.64 7.23
C CYS A 276 -2.26 -11.55 6.23
N GLY A 277 -3.59 -11.54 6.38
CA GLY A 277 -4.62 -12.39 5.76
C GLY A 277 -4.53 -13.87 6.10
N THR A 278 -5.40 -14.29 7.00
CA THR A 278 -6.19 -15.50 6.76
C THR A 278 -7.33 -15.18 5.80
#